data_AF-A0A9X7PFS1-F1
#
_entry.id   AF-A0A9X7PFS1-F1
#
_cell.length_a   1.000
_cell.length_b   1.000
_cell.length_c   1.000
_cell.angle_alpha   90.00
_cell.angle_beta   90.00
_cell.angle_gamma   90.00
#
_symmetry.space_group_name_H-M   'P 1'
#
loop_
_entity.id
_entity.type
_entity.pdbx_description
1 polymer ?
#
loop_
_entity_poly.entity_id
_entity_poly.type
_entity_poly.pdbx_seq_one_letter_code
_entity_poly.pdbx_strand_id
1 'polypeptide(L)'
;MPEESPLIKSLRAAVDAAPDDVPLRLHLAQLLLEAGLTQDAISQVAAALQREPGNAEAQALIARAVAPPVTAPATAPAPAAPATPPAPAPAAPTPA
;
A
#
# COMPACT_ATOMS: atom_id res chain seq x y z
N MET A 1 -21.89 1.90 9.69
CA MET A 1 -21.62 1.81 8.24
C MET A 1 -20.70 2.97 7.93
N PRO A 2 -19.46 2.80 7.43
CA PRO A 2 -18.75 3.94 6.88
C PRO A 2 -19.54 4.36 5.64
N GLU A 3 -20.40 5.36 5.80
CA GLU A 3 -21.12 5.96 4.70
C GLU A 3 -20.06 6.52 3.77
N GLU A 4 -19.93 5.96 2.57
CA GLU A 4 -19.08 6.57 1.55
C GLU A 4 -19.54 8.02 1.40
N SER A 5 -18.70 8.95 1.85
CA SER A 5 -19.08 10.34 2.02
C SER A 5 -19.71 10.85 0.72
N PRO A 6 -20.84 11.57 0.76
CA PRO A 6 -21.48 12.12 -0.45
C PRO A 6 -20.51 12.98 -1.28
N LEU A 7 -19.45 13.48 -0.63
CA LEU A 7 -18.33 14.16 -1.25
C LEU A 7 -17.50 13.24 -2.17
N ILE A 8 -17.14 12.02 -1.74
CA ILE A 8 -16.42 11.03 -2.56
C ILE A 8 -17.24 10.68 -3.81
N LYS A 9 -18.56 10.48 -3.63
CA LYS A 9 -19.47 10.18 -4.74
C LYS A 9 -19.56 11.33 -5.75
N SER A 10 -19.67 12.56 -5.26
CA SER A 10 -19.70 13.77 -6.10
C SER A 10 -18.37 13.95 -6.85
N LEU A 11 -17.25 13.67 -6.18
CA LEU A 11 -15.92 13.81 -6.75
C LEU A 11 -15.63 12.72 -7.79
N ARG A 12 -16.09 11.48 -7.58
CA ARG A 12 -16.08 10.42 -8.62
C ARG A 12 -16.84 10.85 -9.87
N ALA A 13 -18.03 11.41 -9.73
CA ALA A 13 -18.81 11.89 -10.87
C ALA A 13 -18.09 13.03 -11.62
N ALA A 14 -17.40 13.91 -10.90
CA ALA A 14 -16.60 14.96 -11.51
C ALA A 14 -15.39 14.40 -12.28
N VAL A 15 -14.69 13.40 -11.72
CA VAL A 15 -13.58 12.71 -12.41
C VAL A 15 -14.06 11.90 -13.62
N ASP A 16 -15.27 11.34 -13.57
CA ASP A 16 -15.88 10.66 -14.73
C ASP A 16 -16.21 11.65 -15.85
N ALA A 17 -16.70 12.85 -15.51
CA ALA A 17 -16.93 13.92 -16.46
C ALA A 17 -15.63 14.53 -17.03
N ALA A 18 -14.54 14.54 -16.24
CA ALA A 18 -13.24 15.06 -16.62
C ALA A 18 -12.12 14.04 -16.33
N PRO A 19 -12.02 12.95 -17.12
CA PRO A 19 -11.07 11.88 -16.85
C PRO A 19 -9.62 12.29 -17.15
N ASP A 20 -9.41 13.43 -17.80
CA ASP A 20 -8.07 13.97 -18.06
C ASP A 20 -7.54 14.86 -16.95
N ASP A 21 -8.41 15.28 -16.03
CA ASP A 21 -8.04 16.20 -14.96
C ASP A 21 -7.30 15.44 -13.84
N VAL A 22 -5.97 15.39 -13.99
CA VAL A 22 -5.04 14.76 -13.05
C VAL A 22 -5.19 15.31 -11.63
N PRO A 23 -5.22 16.63 -11.36
CA PRO A 23 -5.34 17.13 -9.99
C PRO A 23 -6.67 16.75 -9.34
N LEU A 24 -7.78 16.73 -10.08
CA LEU A 24 -9.08 16.27 -9.58
C LEU A 24 -9.04 14.77 -9.20
N ARG A 25 -8.37 13.95 -10.02
CA ARG A 25 -8.17 12.52 -9.73
C ARG A 25 -7.29 12.29 -8.49
N LEU A 26 -6.26 13.11 -8.29
CA LEU A 26 -5.42 13.03 -7.08
C LEU A 26 -6.19 13.43 -5.82
N HIS A 27 -7.03 14.45 -5.90
CA HIS A 27 -7.93 14.81 -4.80
C HIS A 27 -8.86 13.65 -4.43
N LEU A 28 -9.43 12.96 -5.43
CA LEU A 28 -10.24 11.77 -5.19
C LEU A 28 -9.44 10.66 -4.51
N ALA A 29 -8.24 10.37 -4.98
CA ALA A 29 -7.36 9.38 -4.37
C ALA A 29 -7.02 9.70 -2.91
N GLN A 30 -6.72 10.97 -2.61
CA GLN A 30 -6.43 11.39 -1.24
C GLN A 30 -7.62 11.13 -0.31
N LEU A 31 -8.82 11.51 -0.77
CA LEU A 31 -10.06 11.31 -0.02
C LEU A 31 -10.37 9.83 0.22
N LEU A 32 -10.08 8.98 -0.76
CA LEU A 32 -10.22 7.53 -0.65
C LEU A 32 -9.24 6.94 0.39
N LEU A 33 -8.00 7.45 0.46
CA LEU A 33 -7.06 7.05 1.52
C LEU A 33 -7.57 7.42 2.91
N GLU A 34 -8.12 8.63 3.06
CA GLU A 34 -8.68 9.10 4.34
C GLU A 34 -9.91 8.28 4.76
N ALA A 35 -10.70 7.81 3.79
CA ALA A 35 -11.83 6.92 4.02
C ALA A 35 -11.43 5.45 4.29
N GLY A 36 -10.13 5.11 4.25
CA GLY A 36 -9.63 3.74 4.39
C GLY A 36 -9.82 2.85 3.15
N LEU A 37 -10.24 3.42 2.04
CA LEU A 37 -10.43 2.76 0.74
C LEU A 37 -9.10 2.72 -0.03
N THR A 38 -8.07 2.13 0.58
CA THR A 38 -6.69 2.17 0.08
C THR A 38 -6.54 1.55 -1.31
N GLN A 39 -7.25 0.45 -1.60
CA GLN A 39 -7.20 -0.20 -2.91
C GLN A 39 -7.74 0.69 -4.04
N ASP A 40 -8.90 1.33 -3.82
CA ASP A 40 -9.47 2.28 -4.77
C ASP A 40 -8.54 3.48 -4.98
N ALA A 41 -7.96 4.01 -3.89
CA ALA A 41 -7.00 5.10 -3.97
C ALA A 41 -5.80 4.75 -4.85
N ILE A 42 -5.17 3.58 -4.65
CA ILE A 42 -4.03 3.13 -5.45
C ILE A 42 -4.39 3.09 -6.93
N SER A 43 -5.58 2.59 -7.28
CA SER A 43 -6.05 2.51 -8.66
C SER A 43 -6.20 3.91 -9.29
N GLN A 44 -6.74 4.88 -8.55
CA GLN A 44 -6.85 6.27 -8.99
C GLN A 44 -5.47 6.94 -9.17
N VAL A 45 -4.55 6.74 -8.23
CA VAL A 45 -3.18 7.29 -8.32
C VAL A 45 -2.40 6.66 -9.48
N ALA A 46 -2.54 5.36 -9.70
CA ALA A 46 -1.91 4.68 -10.84
C ALA A 46 -2.41 5.25 -12.18
N ALA A 47 -3.71 5.51 -12.30
CA ALA A 47 -4.29 6.13 -13.48
C ALA A 47 -3.86 7.61 -13.66
N ALA A 48 -3.55 8.32 -12.57
CA ALA A 48 -2.97 9.66 -12.62
C ALA A 48 -1.50 9.64 -13.06
N LEU A 49 -0.69 8.72 -12.52
CA LEU A 49 0.72 8.52 -12.89
C LEU A 49 0.90 8.06 -14.35
N GLN A 50 -0.06 7.32 -14.90
CA GLN A 50 -0.03 6.97 -16.33
C GLN A 50 -0.19 8.18 -17.25
N ARG A 51 -0.91 9.22 -16.80
CA ARG A 51 -1.02 10.49 -17.54
C ARG A 51 0.19 11.37 -17.28
N GLU A 52 0.47 11.61 -16.00
CA GLU A 52 1.53 12.51 -15.53
C GLU A 52 2.52 11.74 -14.65
N PRO A 53 3.48 11.01 -15.24
CA PRO A 53 4.46 10.22 -14.49
C PRO A 53 5.40 11.08 -13.64
N GLY A 54 5.56 12.37 -13.99
CA GLY A 54 6.36 13.35 -13.24
C GLY A 54 5.63 14.00 -12.06
N ASN A 55 4.37 13.63 -11.78
CA ASN A 55 3.60 14.27 -10.73
C ASN A 55 4.07 13.82 -9.33
N ALA A 56 4.73 14.73 -8.62
CA ALA A 56 5.26 14.50 -7.28
C ALA A 56 4.16 14.17 -6.24
N GLU A 57 2.98 14.78 -6.35
CA GLU A 57 1.87 14.49 -5.45
C GLU A 57 1.34 13.08 -5.65
N ALA A 58 1.24 12.62 -6.90
CA ALA A 58 0.84 11.26 -7.20
C ALA A 58 1.83 10.24 -6.63
N GLN A 59 3.13 10.50 -6.76
CA GLN A 59 4.18 9.66 -6.16
C GLN A 59 4.11 9.65 -4.63
N ALA A 60 3.83 10.79 -3.99
CA ALA A 60 3.66 10.87 -2.54
C ALA A 60 2.42 10.11 -2.06
N LEU A 61 1.30 10.20 -2.79
CA LEU A 61 0.07 9.51 -2.45
C LEU A 61 0.20 7.98 -2.58
N ILE A 62 0.84 7.46 -3.64
CA ILE A 62 1.05 6.01 -3.77
C ILE A 62 2.02 5.49 -2.71
N ALA A 63 3.07 6.25 -2.37
CA ALA A 63 3.98 5.91 -1.29
C ALA A 63 3.23 5.81 0.05
N ARG A 64 2.31 6.73 0.32
CA ARG A 64 1.46 6.69 1.53
C ARG A 64 0.47 5.53 1.52
N ALA A 65 -0.09 5.20 0.35
CA ALA A 65 -1.06 4.12 0.21
C ALA A 65 -0.44 2.72 0.36
N VAL A 66 0.80 2.56 -0.12
CA VAL A 66 1.53 1.29 -0.10
C VAL A 66 2.44 1.17 1.13
N ALA A 67 2.69 2.28 1.85
CA ALA A 67 3.42 2.25 3.10
C ALA A 67 2.76 1.23 4.04
N PRO A 68 3.51 0.25 4.56
CA PRO A 68 2.98 -0.64 5.58
C PRO A 68 2.51 0.23 6.75
N PRO A 69 1.38 -0.13 7.40
CA PRO A 69 1.03 0.51 8.66
C PRO A 69 2.24 0.34 9.57
N VAL A 70 2.92 1.43 9.85
CA VAL A 70 4.11 1.48 10.70
C VAL A 70 3.68 1.10 12.10
N THR A 71 3.50 -0.19 12.35
CA THR A 71 3.84 -0.76 13.64
C THR A 71 5.30 -0.41 13.87
N ALA A 72 5.54 0.31 14.97
CA ALA A 72 6.83 0.71 15.54
C ALA A 72 7.96 -0.31 15.25
N PRO A 73 9.24 0.12 15.20
CA PRO A 73 10.33 -0.64 14.59
C PRO A 73 10.53 -1.98 15.28
N ALA A 74 9.88 -3.02 14.80
CA ALA A 74 10.28 -4.38 15.00
C ALA A 74 11.13 -4.74 13.78
N THR A 75 12.44 -4.54 13.94
CA THR A 75 13.52 -5.31 13.28
C THR A 75 13.34 -5.59 11.78
N ALA A 76 14.18 -4.92 10.98
CA ALA A 76 14.44 -5.25 9.59
C ALA A 76 14.44 -6.78 9.34
N PRO A 77 13.76 -7.27 8.28
CA PRO A 77 14.02 -8.61 7.80
C PRO A 77 15.39 -8.59 7.12
N ALA A 78 16.42 -9.01 7.87
CA ALA A 78 17.64 -9.48 7.26
C ALA A 78 17.27 -10.64 6.29
N PRO A 79 17.82 -10.68 5.07
CA PRO A 79 17.50 -11.72 4.11
C PRO A 79 17.88 -13.09 4.71
N ALA A 80 16.95 -14.02 4.59
CA ALA A 80 17.11 -15.42 4.98
C ALA A 80 18.39 -16.01 4.36
N ALA A 81 19.42 -16.17 5.18
CA ALA A 81 20.41 -17.21 4.97
C ALA A 81 19.76 -18.56 5.38
N PRO A 82 19.81 -19.61 4.56
CA PRO A 82 19.23 -20.89 4.90
C PRO A 82 20.02 -21.51 6.05
N ALA A 83 19.44 -21.51 7.25
CA ALA A 83 19.90 -22.32 8.36
C ALA A 83 19.72 -23.79 7.98
N THR A 84 20.85 -24.48 7.80
CA THR A 84 20.99 -25.92 7.69
C THR A 84 20.18 -26.61 8.81
N PRO A 85 19.41 -27.68 8.50
CA PRO A 85 18.65 -28.40 9.50
C PRO A 85 19.59 -29.04 10.55
N PRO A 86 19.23 -29.06 11.84
CA PRO A 86 19.97 -29.80 12.85
C PRO A 86 19.77 -31.30 12.60
N ALA A 87 20.85 -32.00 12.28
CA ALA A 87 20.85 -33.45 12.27
C ALA A 87 20.57 -33.98 13.69
N PRO A 88 19.72 -35.01 13.84
CA PRO A 88 19.33 -35.55 15.14
C PRO A 88 20.51 -36.27 15.81
N ALA A 89 20.66 -36.04 17.11
CA ALA A 89 21.54 -36.81 17.98
C ALA A 89 21.17 -38.30 17.93
N PRO A 90 22.12 -39.22 17.75
CA PRO A 90 21.95 -40.59 18.17
C PRO A 90 22.42 -40.75 19.62
N ALA A 91 21.69 -41.60 20.31
CA ALA A 91 21.77 -41.92 21.72
C ALA A 91 23.13 -42.47 22.18
N ALA A 92 23.34 -42.37 23.49
CA ALA A 92 24.36 -43.08 24.26
C ALA A 92 24.40 -44.60 23.93
N PRO A 93 25.53 -45.26 24.21
CA PRO A 93 25.58 -45.98 25.49
C PRO A 93 26.95 -45.93 26.20
N THR A 94 26.91 -45.93 27.53
CA THR A 94 27.95 -46.43 28.48
C THR A 94 28.13 -47.96 28.31
N PRO A 95 29.01 -48.69 29.05
CA PRO A 95 30.30 -48.42 29.72
C PRO A 95 31.40 -49.45 29.31
N ALA A 96 32.61 -49.33 29.87
CA ALA A 96 33.54 -50.45 30.12
C ALA A 96 34.44 -50.14 31.31
#